data_AF-A0A7J9GXU6-F1
#
_entry.id   AF-A0A7J9GXU6-F1
#
_cell.length_a   1.000
_cell.length_b   1.000
_cell.length_c   1.000
_cell.angle_alpha   90.00
_cell.angle_beta   90.00
_cell.angle_gamma   90.00
#
_symmetry.space_group_name_H-M   'P 1'
#
loop_
_entity.id
_entity.type
_entity.pdbx_description
1 polymer ?
#
loop_
_entity_poly.entity_id
_entity_poly.type
_entity_poly.pdbx_seq_one_letter_code
_entity_poly.pdbx_strand_id
1 'polypeptide(L)'
;MGRSGNLKNAIVAFLVPLPSILFYLYFLDHFHSNSSSLSSLWSWCFQHPLLLANVFFFFNVNVLFWIISHIQSSNWMIDLYWTVIPVLLIHYYATHPSAQFDGLRSKIVIVLTWVWSIRLTHNYFRREKWQWGAREDWRFADMRLQYGKHWWWISFFSVYFSQQILLIGICLPLYVVHSVDKPMNIWDLVAAGVCLCGIVIAYFADTQLHNFVTRNTKLKELGKPMVPNLDRGLWQYSRHPNYFGEQLWWWGLVVFAWNLGHGWTFVGSLINSMCFAYVTVLVEQRMLKQEYRAEAYRLYQKTTSVWVPWFRSSAIAVKDKDT
;
A
#
# COMPACT_ATOMS: atom_id res chain seq x y z
N MET A 1 22.61 -14.01 -3.84
CA MET A 1 21.72 -14.70 -2.87
C MET A 1 21.22 -15.99 -3.52
N GLY A 2 21.63 -17.15 -3.02
CA GLY A 2 21.32 -18.45 -3.64
C GLY A 2 19.85 -18.85 -3.49
N ARG A 3 19.40 -19.81 -4.32
CA ARG A 3 18.03 -20.37 -4.37
C ARG A 3 17.47 -20.79 -2.99
N SER A 4 18.36 -21.19 -2.07
CA SER A 4 18.05 -21.51 -0.66
C SER A 4 17.54 -20.31 0.15
N GLY A 5 18.12 -19.12 -0.04
CA GLY A 5 17.69 -17.90 0.68
C GLY A 5 16.30 -17.42 0.25
N ASN A 6 15.98 -17.55 -1.04
CA ASN A 6 14.66 -17.20 -1.60
C ASN A 6 13.54 -18.07 -1.01
N LEU A 7 13.77 -19.39 -0.95
CA LEU A 7 12.80 -20.33 -0.38
C LEU A 7 12.60 -20.08 1.12
N LYS A 8 13.68 -19.83 1.87
CA LYS A 8 13.60 -19.48 3.30
C LYS A 8 12.75 -18.23 3.51
N ASN A 9 12.98 -17.17 2.73
CA ASN A 9 12.21 -15.93 2.84
C ASN A 9 10.73 -16.13 2.49
N ALA A 10 10.43 -16.94 1.47
CA ALA A 10 9.05 -17.31 1.13
C ALA A 10 8.36 -18.05 2.29
N ILE A 11 9.03 -19.07 2.87
CA ILE A 11 8.50 -19.82 4.02
C ILE A 11 8.20 -18.87 5.19
N VAL A 12 9.14 -17.98 5.53
CA VAL A 12 8.93 -16.99 6.59
C VAL A 12 7.70 -16.12 6.28
N ALA A 13 7.58 -15.60 5.05
CA ALA A 13 6.43 -14.79 4.67
C ALA A 13 5.10 -15.53 4.77
N PHE A 14 5.05 -16.85 4.58
CA PHE A 14 3.81 -17.63 4.72
C PHE A 14 3.50 -18.06 6.15
N LEU A 15 4.52 -18.32 6.98
CA LEU A 15 4.32 -18.81 8.35
C LEU A 15 3.93 -17.70 9.32
N VAL A 16 4.44 -16.50 9.08
CA VAL A 16 4.32 -15.36 10.00
C VAL A 16 2.88 -14.90 10.32
N PRO A 17 1.89 -14.93 9.41
CA PRO A 17 0.52 -14.56 9.74
C PRO A 17 -0.29 -15.72 10.36
N LEU A 18 0.22 -16.97 10.30
CA LEU A 18 -0.51 -18.15 10.76
C LEU A 18 -0.97 -18.07 12.22
N PRO A 19 -0.17 -17.59 13.19
CA PRO A 19 -0.62 -17.53 14.58
C PRO A 19 -1.93 -16.75 14.75
N SER A 20 -2.10 -15.63 14.06
CA SER A 20 -3.35 -14.85 14.14
C SER A 20 -4.47 -15.37 13.27
N ILE A 21 -4.16 -15.98 12.13
CA ILE A 21 -5.17 -16.69 11.33
C ILE A 21 -5.75 -17.85 12.15
N LEU A 22 -4.89 -18.68 12.74
CA LEU A 22 -5.29 -19.82 13.57
C LEU A 22 -6.07 -19.37 14.81
N PHE A 23 -5.61 -18.32 15.50
CA PHE A 23 -6.35 -17.75 16.62
C PHE A 23 -7.75 -17.29 16.19
N TYR A 24 -7.86 -16.59 15.07
CA TYR A 24 -9.15 -16.08 14.59
C TYR A 24 -10.09 -17.22 14.16
N LEU A 25 -9.58 -18.25 13.48
CA LEU A 25 -10.37 -19.43 13.12
C LEU A 25 -10.87 -20.17 14.38
N TYR A 26 -10.02 -20.31 15.40
CA TYR A 26 -10.40 -20.90 16.68
C TYR A 26 -11.46 -20.05 17.40
N PHE A 27 -11.34 -18.72 17.35
CA PHE A 27 -12.37 -17.81 17.85
C PHE A 27 -13.73 -18.02 17.17
N LEU A 28 -13.75 -18.14 15.84
CA LEU A 28 -15.00 -18.40 15.08
C LEU A 28 -15.63 -19.74 15.45
N ASP A 29 -14.82 -20.81 15.51
CA ASP A 29 -15.29 -22.15 15.88
C ASP A 29 -15.86 -22.18 17.31
N HIS A 30 -15.19 -21.52 18.25
CA HIS A 30 -15.66 -21.40 19.63
C HIS A 30 -16.98 -20.62 19.72
N PHE A 31 -17.13 -19.54 18.95
CA PHE A 31 -18.36 -18.75 18.92
C PHE A 31 -19.55 -19.54 18.37
N HIS A 32 -19.34 -20.35 17.32
CA HIS A 32 -20.39 -21.20 16.75
C HIS A 32 -20.78 -22.37 17.64
N SER A 33 -19.85 -22.92 18.42
CA SER A 33 -20.07 -24.11 19.25
C SER A 33 -20.64 -23.81 20.65
N ASN A 34 -20.29 -22.66 21.26
CA ASN A 34 -20.64 -22.34 22.66
C ASN A 34 -21.35 -20.99 22.81
N SER A 35 -22.57 -20.88 22.30
CA SER A 35 -23.35 -19.63 22.31
C SER A 35 -23.90 -19.22 23.69
N SER A 36 -23.80 -20.08 24.72
CA SER A 36 -24.48 -19.88 26.00
C SER A 36 -23.64 -19.23 27.10
N SER A 37 -22.30 -19.19 26.97
CA SER A 37 -21.40 -18.53 27.94
C SER A 37 -20.02 -18.29 27.32
N LEU A 38 -19.85 -17.12 26.69
CA LEU A 38 -18.52 -16.69 26.24
C LEU A 38 -17.69 -16.30 27.47
N SER A 39 -16.50 -16.88 27.59
CA SER A 39 -15.50 -16.42 28.57
C SER A 39 -15.23 -14.92 28.39
N SER A 40 -14.71 -14.26 29.44
CA SER A 40 -14.39 -12.82 29.40
C SER A 40 -13.55 -12.42 28.16
N LEU A 41 -12.59 -13.28 27.77
CA LEU A 41 -11.75 -13.07 26.58
C LEU A 41 -12.55 -13.11 25.27
N TRP A 42 -13.39 -14.13 25.07
CA TRP A 42 -14.15 -14.29 23.83
C TRP A 42 -15.24 -13.24 23.68
N SER A 43 -15.84 -12.84 24.80
CA SER A 43 -16.77 -11.72 24.85
C SER A 43 -16.07 -10.41 24.43
N TRP A 44 -14.85 -10.16 24.92
CA TRP A 44 -14.06 -9.00 24.50
C TRP A 44 -13.72 -9.04 23.01
N CYS A 45 -13.30 -10.20 22.48
CA CYS A 45 -13.04 -10.38 21.05
C CYS A 45 -14.27 -10.05 20.20
N PHE A 46 -15.44 -10.51 20.62
CA PHE A 46 -16.71 -10.23 19.95
C PHE A 46 -17.11 -8.73 20.02
N GLN A 47 -16.95 -8.10 21.18
CA GLN A 47 -17.38 -6.71 21.38
C GLN A 47 -16.48 -5.67 20.70
N HIS A 48 -15.20 -6.01 20.45
CA HIS A 48 -14.21 -5.04 19.99
C HIS A 48 -13.44 -5.47 18.74
N PRO A 49 -14.12 -5.65 17.59
CA PRO A 49 -13.50 -6.12 16.35
C PRO A 49 -12.33 -5.22 15.87
N LEU A 50 -12.44 -3.90 16.02
CA LEU A 50 -11.36 -2.98 15.64
C LEU A 50 -10.14 -3.07 16.57
N LEU A 51 -10.35 -3.24 17.88
CA LEU A 51 -9.25 -3.39 18.84
C LEU A 51 -8.58 -4.76 18.65
N LEU A 52 -9.34 -5.82 18.41
CA LEU A 52 -8.80 -7.13 18.11
C LEU A 52 -7.93 -7.13 16.83
N ALA A 53 -8.37 -6.43 15.78
CA ALA A 53 -7.53 -6.22 14.58
C ALA A 53 -6.21 -5.48 14.91
N ASN A 54 -6.26 -4.47 15.77
CA ASN A 54 -5.06 -3.77 16.25
C ASN A 54 -4.15 -4.68 17.08
N VAL A 55 -4.70 -5.56 17.91
CA VAL A 55 -3.95 -6.55 18.69
C VAL A 55 -3.24 -7.54 17.76
N PHE A 56 -3.94 -8.08 16.76
CA PHE A 56 -3.30 -8.92 15.75
C PHE A 56 -2.20 -8.18 15.00
N PHE A 57 -2.46 -6.95 14.56
CA PHE A 57 -1.45 -6.14 13.88
C PHE A 57 -0.23 -5.90 14.79
N PHE A 58 -0.46 -5.57 16.06
CA PHE A 58 0.59 -5.32 17.03
C PHE A 58 1.51 -6.52 17.20
N PHE A 59 0.95 -7.69 17.50
CA PHE A 59 1.77 -8.88 17.73
C PHE A 59 2.42 -9.43 16.46
N ASN A 60 1.72 -9.50 15.32
CA ASN A 60 2.33 -10.02 14.10
C ASN A 60 3.30 -9.01 13.49
N VAL A 61 2.87 -7.78 13.26
CA VAL A 61 3.66 -6.83 12.48
C VAL A 61 4.65 -6.11 13.40
N ASN A 62 4.20 -5.53 14.50
CA ASN A 62 5.09 -4.70 15.31
C ASN A 62 6.11 -5.51 16.10
N VAL A 63 5.71 -6.66 16.65
CA VAL A 63 6.62 -7.49 17.44
C VAL A 63 7.30 -8.51 16.55
N LEU A 64 6.54 -9.39 15.89
CA LEU A 64 7.11 -10.53 15.17
C LEU A 64 7.90 -10.10 13.92
N PHE A 65 7.41 -9.19 13.06
CA PHE A 65 8.20 -8.77 11.90
C PHE A 65 9.42 -7.94 12.30
N TRP A 66 9.34 -7.19 13.39
CA TRP A 66 10.47 -6.44 13.93
C TRP A 66 11.56 -7.38 14.44
N ILE A 67 11.20 -8.43 15.19
CA ILE A 67 12.16 -9.47 15.58
C ILE A 67 12.81 -10.10 14.34
N ILE A 68 12.00 -10.48 13.35
CA ILE A 68 12.50 -11.09 12.11
C ILE A 68 13.40 -10.14 11.34
N SER A 69 13.09 -8.84 11.28
CA SER A 69 13.91 -7.88 10.55
C SER A 69 15.25 -7.63 11.20
N HIS A 70 15.35 -7.72 12.53
CA HIS A 70 16.64 -7.70 13.23
C HIS A 70 17.45 -8.95 12.94
N ILE A 71 16.81 -10.13 12.95
CA ILE A 71 17.47 -11.41 12.60
C ILE A 71 17.97 -11.39 11.14
N GLN A 72 17.18 -10.85 10.22
CA GLN A 72 17.48 -10.82 8.78
C GLN A 72 18.26 -9.57 8.35
N SER A 73 18.44 -8.59 9.25
CA SER A 73 18.98 -7.26 8.94
C SER A 73 18.29 -6.60 7.74
N SER A 74 16.98 -6.77 7.60
CA SER A 74 16.19 -6.24 6.46
C SER A 74 14.71 -6.14 6.80
N ASN A 75 14.08 -5.01 6.45
CA ASN A 75 12.65 -4.71 6.68
C ASN A 75 11.76 -5.02 5.45
N TRP A 76 12.24 -5.82 4.50
CA TRP A 76 11.56 -6.12 3.24
C TRP A 76 10.12 -6.66 3.40
N MET A 77 9.81 -7.31 4.53
CA MET A 77 8.50 -7.90 4.79
C MET A 77 7.39 -6.84 4.85
N ILE A 78 7.70 -5.63 5.35
CA ILE A 78 6.71 -4.57 5.47
C ILE A 78 6.14 -4.22 4.10
N ASP A 79 7.00 -4.04 3.09
CA ASP A 79 6.58 -3.70 1.73
C ASP A 79 5.65 -4.76 1.12
N LEU A 80 5.94 -6.03 1.36
CA LEU A 80 5.11 -7.13 0.86
C LEU A 80 3.74 -7.16 1.57
N TYR A 81 3.75 -7.05 2.90
CA TYR A 81 2.53 -7.19 3.71
C TYR A 81 1.60 -5.99 3.60
N TRP A 82 2.10 -4.83 3.21
CA TRP A 82 1.26 -3.70 2.76
C TRP A 82 0.27 -4.09 1.67
N THR A 83 0.60 -5.10 0.85
CA THR A 83 -0.29 -5.61 -0.21
C THR A 83 -1.30 -6.65 0.30
N VAL A 84 -1.01 -7.33 1.41
CA VAL A 84 -1.76 -8.50 1.90
C VAL A 84 -2.69 -8.14 3.06
N ILE A 85 -2.26 -7.25 3.97
CA ILE A 85 -3.02 -6.92 5.19
C ILE A 85 -4.42 -6.37 4.88
N PRO A 86 -4.65 -5.48 3.89
CA PRO A 86 -6.00 -5.04 3.55
C PRO A 86 -6.93 -6.19 3.15
N VAL A 87 -6.40 -7.23 2.48
CA VAL A 87 -7.16 -8.45 2.15
C VAL A 87 -7.47 -9.26 3.40
N LEU A 88 -6.52 -9.40 4.33
CA LEU A 88 -6.78 -10.09 5.60
C LEU A 88 -7.82 -9.34 6.43
N LEU A 89 -7.72 -8.02 6.52
CA LEU A 89 -8.64 -7.17 7.28
C LEU A 89 -10.05 -7.21 6.70
N ILE A 90 -10.22 -7.14 5.37
CA ILE A 90 -11.57 -7.17 4.79
C ILE A 90 -12.27 -8.51 5.02
N HIS A 91 -11.57 -9.64 4.96
CA HIS A 91 -12.16 -10.95 5.28
C HIS A 91 -12.45 -11.05 6.76
N TYR A 92 -11.51 -10.64 7.61
CA TYR A 92 -11.71 -10.58 9.06
C TYR A 92 -12.97 -9.78 9.42
N TYR A 93 -13.16 -8.59 8.86
CA TYR A 93 -14.36 -7.78 9.13
C TYR A 93 -15.62 -8.40 8.54
N ALA A 94 -15.56 -9.01 7.36
CA ALA A 94 -16.71 -9.66 6.72
C ALA A 94 -17.18 -10.93 7.43
N THR A 95 -16.26 -11.71 8.01
CA THR A 95 -16.57 -12.97 8.69
C THR A 95 -16.72 -12.81 10.21
N HIS A 96 -16.50 -11.61 10.75
CA HIS A 96 -16.65 -11.37 12.17
C HIS A 96 -18.10 -11.60 12.62
N PRO A 97 -18.37 -12.25 13.77
CA PRO A 97 -19.75 -12.57 14.17
C PRO A 97 -20.64 -11.34 14.42
N SER A 98 -20.05 -10.17 14.64
CA SER A 98 -20.77 -8.89 14.78
C SER A 98 -21.01 -8.17 13.45
N ALA A 99 -20.59 -8.75 12.31
CA ALA A 99 -20.64 -8.07 11.03
C ALA A 99 -22.10 -7.90 10.55
N GLN A 100 -22.42 -6.70 10.08
CA GLN A 100 -23.73 -6.34 9.52
C GLN A 100 -23.50 -5.54 8.26
N PHE A 101 -24.01 -6.01 7.12
CA PHE A 101 -23.74 -5.40 5.82
C PHE A 101 -24.69 -5.86 4.72
N ASP A 102 -24.79 -5.02 3.70
CA ASP A 102 -25.35 -5.40 2.41
C ASP A 102 -24.40 -6.37 1.68
N GLY A 103 -24.91 -7.55 1.33
CA GLY A 103 -24.10 -8.63 0.74
C GLY A 103 -23.52 -8.29 -0.64
N LEU A 104 -24.18 -7.43 -1.43
CA LEU A 104 -23.67 -7.03 -2.74
C LEU A 104 -22.54 -6.01 -2.59
N ARG A 105 -22.72 -4.99 -1.73
CA ARG A 105 -21.66 -4.02 -1.40
C ARG A 105 -20.42 -4.73 -0.87
N SER A 106 -20.58 -5.63 0.10
CA SER A 106 -19.46 -6.41 0.65
C SER A 106 -18.70 -7.18 -0.44
N LYS A 107 -19.42 -7.92 -1.31
CA LYS A 107 -18.81 -8.66 -2.43
C LYS A 107 -18.03 -7.74 -3.38
N ILE A 108 -18.60 -6.58 -3.74
CA ILE A 108 -17.93 -5.60 -4.62
C ILE A 108 -16.62 -5.12 -3.99
N VAL A 109 -16.66 -4.70 -2.72
CA VAL A 109 -15.46 -4.18 -2.03
C VAL A 109 -14.41 -5.29 -1.84
N ILE A 110 -14.81 -6.53 -1.56
CA ILE A 110 -13.92 -7.70 -1.49
C ILE A 110 -13.23 -7.95 -2.83
N VAL A 111 -13.98 -8.00 -3.93
CA VAL A 111 -13.42 -8.22 -5.27
C VAL A 111 -12.47 -7.07 -5.63
N LEU A 112 -12.86 -5.82 -5.44
CA LEU A 112 -12.01 -4.67 -5.74
C LEU A 112 -10.73 -4.68 -4.89
N THR A 113 -10.80 -5.05 -3.61
CA THR A 113 -9.65 -5.16 -2.71
C THR A 113 -8.69 -6.25 -3.18
N TRP A 114 -9.21 -7.40 -3.62
CA TRP A 114 -8.40 -8.46 -4.23
C TRP A 114 -7.73 -8.00 -5.52
N VAL A 115 -8.46 -7.35 -6.42
CA VAL A 115 -7.89 -6.83 -7.67
C VAL A 115 -6.79 -5.79 -7.39
N TRP A 116 -7.02 -4.87 -6.44
CA TRP A 116 -6.02 -3.90 -6.01
C TRP A 116 -4.78 -4.58 -5.42
N SER A 117 -4.98 -5.57 -4.53
CA SER A 117 -3.91 -6.32 -3.87
C SER A 117 -3.09 -7.12 -4.88
N ILE A 118 -3.72 -7.92 -5.74
CA ILE A 118 -3.05 -8.72 -6.78
C ILE A 118 -2.22 -7.81 -7.69
N ARG A 119 -2.77 -6.65 -8.11
CA ARG A 119 -2.03 -5.67 -8.91
C ARG A 119 -0.78 -5.18 -8.16
N LEU A 120 -0.91 -4.80 -6.89
CA LEU A 120 0.21 -4.27 -6.12
C LEU A 120 1.27 -5.34 -5.83
N THR A 121 0.85 -6.56 -5.46
CA THR A 121 1.72 -7.72 -5.27
C THR A 121 2.45 -8.09 -6.57
N HIS A 122 1.76 -8.10 -7.72
CA HIS A 122 2.38 -8.31 -9.03
C HIS A 122 3.40 -7.22 -9.36
N ASN A 123 3.10 -5.96 -9.06
CA ASN A 123 4.05 -4.86 -9.26
C ASN A 123 5.30 -5.03 -8.39
N TYR A 124 5.12 -5.38 -7.12
CA TYR A 124 6.20 -5.69 -6.18
C TYR A 124 7.09 -6.83 -6.72
N PHE A 125 6.53 -8.00 -7.02
CA PHE A 125 7.35 -9.14 -7.46
C PHE A 125 8.02 -8.93 -8.81
N ARG A 126 7.38 -8.24 -9.77
CA ARG A 126 8.04 -7.86 -11.03
C ARG A 126 9.27 -6.99 -10.78
N ARG A 127 9.18 -6.03 -9.84
CA ARG A 127 10.30 -5.16 -9.45
C ARG A 127 11.43 -5.95 -8.80
N GLU A 128 11.09 -6.93 -7.98
CA GLU A 128 12.04 -7.80 -7.27
C GLU A 128 12.50 -9.02 -8.09
N LYS A 129 12.17 -9.09 -9.38
CA LYS A 129 12.50 -10.23 -10.27
C LYS A 129 12.03 -11.58 -9.70
N TRP A 130 10.86 -11.60 -9.06
CA TRP A 130 10.25 -12.78 -8.42
C TRP A 130 11.11 -13.40 -7.30
N GLN A 131 11.94 -12.57 -6.66
CA GLN A 131 12.73 -12.96 -5.50
C GLN A 131 12.17 -12.32 -4.22
N TRP A 132 12.01 -13.14 -3.19
CA TRP A 132 11.51 -12.76 -1.88
C TRP A 132 12.62 -12.09 -1.07
N GLY A 133 12.38 -10.84 -0.66
CA GLY A 133 13.33 -10.07 0.13
C GLY A 133 14.62 -9.70 -0.61
N ALA A 134 14.58 -9.59 -1.94
CA ALA A 134 15.75 -9.24 -2.73
C ALA A 134 16.21 -7.79 -2.51
N ARG A 135 15.27 -6.88 -2.24
CA ARG A 135 15.56 -5.49 -1.90
C ARG A 135 14.75 -5.06 -0.69
N GLU A 136 15.36 -4.18 0.07
CA GLU A 136 14.72 -3.39 1.10
C GLU A 136 14.43 -1.99 0.55
N ASP A 137 13.38 -1.34 1.06
CA ASP A 137 13.17 0.08 0.79
C ASP A 137 14.39 0.89 1.24
N TRP A 138 14.90 1.70 0.32
CA TRP A 138 16.07 2.53 0.52
C TRP A 138 15.91 3.52 1.69
N ARG A 139 14.68 3.94 2.02
CA ARG A 139 14.40 4.83 3.16
C ARG A 139 14.76 4.16 4.47
N PHE A 140 14.48 2.86 4.63
CA PHE A 140 14.86 2.12 5.82
C PHE A 140 16.36 1.91 5.91
N ALA A 141 17.03 1.68 4.77
CA ALA A 141 18.49 1.62 4.72
C ALA A 141 19.13 2.97 5.11
N ASP A 142 18.64 4.08 4.57
CA ASP A 142 19.12 5.44 4.89
C ASP A 142 18.89 5.78 6.37
N MET A 143 17.71 5.45 6.92
CA MET A 143 17.43 5.65 8.35
C MET A 143 18.33 4.79 9.23
N ARG A 144 18.61 3.54 8.85
CA ARG A 144 19.52 2.67 9.60
C ARG A 144 20.92 3.27 9.71
N LEU A 145 21.41 3.86 8.62
CA LEU A 145 22.70 4.56 8.61
C LEU A 145 22.68 5.81 9.49
N GLN A 146 21.59 6.58 9.45
CA GLN A 146 21.44 7.81 10.25
C GLN A 146 21.37 7.53 11.76
N TYR A 147 20.63 6.51 12.17
CA TYR A 147 20.37 6.24 13.59
C TYR A 147 21.35 5.25 14.25
N GLY A 148 22.12 4.49 13.45
CA GLY A 148 23.22 3.65 13.92
C GLY A 148 22.83 2.75 15.10
N LYS A 149 23.45 2.97 16.26
CA LYS A 149 23.21 2.18 17.49
C LYS A 149 21.76 2.26 18.00
N HIS A 150 21.05 3.34 17.69
CA HIS A 150 19.66 3.56 18.10
C HIS A 150 18.65 2.93 17.11
N TRP A 151 19.12 2.32 16.02
CA TRP A 151 18.24 1.73 15.01
C TRP A 151 17.26 0.70 15.58
N TRP A 152 17.67 -0.06 16.60
CA TRP A 152 16.85 -1.13 17.18
C TRP A 152 15.47 -0.64 17.65
N TRP A 153 15.43 0.34 18.56
CA TRP A 153 14.18 0.92 19.06
C TRP A 153 13.57 1.96 18.11
N ILE A 154 14.37 2.70 17.35
CA ILE A 154 13.84 3.67 16.37
C ILE A 154 13.11 2.97 15.21
N SER A 155 13.61 1.82 14.76
CA SER A 155 12.92 1.02 13.74
C SER A 155 11.55 0.56 14.24
N PHE A 156 11.40 0.16 15.51
CA PHE A 156 10.11 -0.20 16.08
C PHE A 156 9.08 0.93 15.91
N PHE A 157 9.41 2.16 16.33
CA PHE A 157 8.48 3.27 16.25
C PHE A 157 8.29 3.81 14.82
N SER A 158 9.39 3.93 14.07
CA SER A 158 9.38 4.63 12.77
C SER A 158 8.99 3.73 11.61
N VAL A 159 9.25 2.42 11.70
CA VAL A 159 8.98 1.44 10.62
C VAL A 159 7.81 0.54 10.94
N TYR A 160 7.53 0.22 12.20
CA TYR A 160 6.47 -0.73 12.53
C TYR A 160 5.24 -0.05 13.11
N PHE A 161 5.41 0.70 14.19
CA PHE A 161 4.30 1.36 14.88
C PHE A 161 3.62 2.41 14.01
N SER A 162 4.39 3.18 13.26
CA SER A 162 3.88 4.11 12.25
C SER A 162 3.01 3.40 11.20
N GLN A 163 3.40 2.19 10.77
CA GLN A 163 2.66 1.42 9.77
C GLN A 163 1.38 0.84 10.33
N GLN A 164 1.33 0.51 11.62
CA GLN A 164 0.07 0.15 12.28
C GLN A 164 -0.91 1.30 12.22
N ILE A 165 -0.50 2.48 12.67
CA ILE A 165 -1.37 3.68 12.67
C ILE A 165 -1.87 3.97 11.25
N LEU A 166 -0.96 3.94 10.28
CA LEU A 166 -1.29 4.26 8.89
C LEU A 166 -2.21 3.20 8.26
N LEU A 167 -1.84 1.91 8.35
CA LEU A 167 -2.53 0.83 7.65
C LEU A 167 -3.90 0.52 8.25
N ILE A 168 -4.03 0.55 9.59
CA ILE A 168 -5.33 0.46 10.25
C ILE A 168 -6.18 1.68 9.89
N GLY A 169 -5.59 2.89 9.93
CA GLY A 169 -6.28 4.14 9.63
C GLY A 169 -6.90 4.16 8.22
N ILE A 170 -6.13 3.82 7.19
CA ILE A 170 -6.63 3.78 5.80
C ILE A 170 -7.61 2.62 5.55
N CYS A 171 -7.58 1.57 6.36
CA CYS A 171 -8.49 0.43 6.26
C CYS A 171 -9.78 0.59 7.08
N LEU A 172 -9.95 1.69 7.83
CA LEU A 172 -11.20 1.97 8.56
C LEU A 172 -12.47 1.90 7.69
N PRO A 173 -12.46 2.35 6.41
CA PRO A 173 -13.64 2.17 5.57
C PRO A 173 -14.03 0.71 5.35
N LEU A 174 -13.07 -0.23 5.35
CA LEU A 174 -13.34 -1.66 5.22
C LEU A 174 -14.11 -2.20 6.43
N TYR A 175 -13.81 -1.68 7.62
CA TYR A 175 -14.57 -1.97 8.83
C TYR A 175 -16.01 -1.43 8.73
N VAL A 176 -16.16 -0.18 8.30
CA VAL A 176 -17.50 0.46 8.16
C VAL A 176 -18.38 -0.30 7.17
N VAL A 177 -17.83 -0.71 6.02
CA VAL A 177 -18.56 -1.49 5.00
C VAL A 177 -19.16 -2.79 5.58
N HIS A 178 -18.54 -3.34 6.63
CA HIS A 178 -18.97 -4.58 7.29
C HIS A 178 -19.62 -4.36 8.67
N SER A 179 -19.91 -3.10 9.04
CA SER A 179 -20.52 -2.75 10.33
C SER A 179 -21.87 -2.04 10.21
N VAL A 180 -22.30 -1.71 8.99
CA VAL A 180 -23.53 -0.97 8.73
C VAL A 180 -24.35 -1.69 7.65
N ASP A 181 -25.51 -2.20 8.05
CA ASP A 181 -26.49 -2.74 7.12
C ASP A 181 -27.40 -1.63 6.58
N LYS A 182 -27.09 -1.16 5.37
CA LYS A 182 -27.89 -0.20 4.61
C LYS A 182 -27.98 -0.69 3.16
N PRO A 183 -29.14 -0.58 2.51
CA PRO A 183 -29.27 -1.00 1.11
C PRO A 183 -28.29 -0.23 0.21
N MET A 184 -27.87 -0.89 -0.86
CA MET A 184 -26.98 -0.29 -1.85
C MET A 184 -27.66 0.88 -2.58
N ASN A 185 -26.91 1.93 -2.88
CA ASN A 185 -27.39 3.11 -3.60
C ASN A 185 -26.40 3.58 -4.68
N ILE A 186 -26.71 4.69 -5.35
CA ILE A 186 -25.88 5.25 -6.43
C ILE A 186 -24.46 5.60 -5.99
N TRP A 187 -24.25 6.01 -4.73
CA TRP A 187 -22.93 6.37 -4.22
C TRP A 187 -22.01 5.16 -4.06
N ASP A 188 -22.56 3.96 -3.85
CA ASP A 188 -21.79 2.73 -3.87
C ASP A 188 -21.23 2.45 -5.28
N LEU A 189 -21.99 2.76 -6.33
CA LEU A 189 -21.53 2.64 -7.71
C LEU A 189 -20.47 3.70 -8.05
N VAL A 190 -20.65 4.93 -7.57
CA VAL A 190 -19.64 6.00 -7.71
C VAL A 190 -18.35 5.60 -7.00
N ALA A 191 -18.43 5.11 -5.77
CA ALA A 191 -17.28 4.65 -4.99
C ALA A 191 -16.54 3.49 -5.68
N ALA A 192 -17.28 2.49 -6.16
CA ALA A 192 -16.73 1.37 -6.94
C ALA A 192 -16.03 1.87 -8.22
N GLY A 193 -16.64 2.82 -8.93
CA GLY A 193 -16.07 3.46 -10.12
C GLY A 193 -14.77 4.20 -9.81
N VAL A 194 -14.72 4.97 -8.73
CA VAL A 194 -13.51 5.68 -8.28
C VAL A 194 -12.39 4.68 -7.93
N CYS A 195 -12.69 3.63 -7.17
CA CYS A 195 -11.73 2.57 -6.85
C CYS A 195 -11.20 1.89 -8.11
N LEU A 196 -12.08 1.52 -9.05
CA LEU A 196 -11.71 0.87 -10.30
C LEU A 196 -10.84 1.77 -11.17
N CYS A 197 -11.19 3.05 -11.32
CA CYS A 197 -10.37 4.04 -12.01
C CYS A 197 -8.97 4.15 -11.38
N GLY A 198 -8.90 4.18 -10.04
CA GLY A 198 -7.63 4.20 -9.32
C GLY A 198 -6.75 2.99 -9.62
N ILE A 199 -7.32 1.78 -9.55
CA ILE A 199 -6.65 0.52 -9.89
C ILE A 199 -6.13 0.53 -11.33
N VAL A 200 -6.95 0.95 -12.28
CA VAL A 200 -6.62 0.98 -13.72
C VAL A 200 -5.48 1.96 -13.99
N ILE A 201 -5.57 3.19 -13.47
CA ILE A 201 -4.52 4.21 -13.61
C ILE A 201 -3.22 3.71 -13.01
N ALA A 202 -3.26 3.17 -11.79
CA ALA A 202 -2.07 2.65 -11.11
C ALA A 202 -1.44 1.50 -11.89
N TYR A 203 -2.23 0.54 -12.38
CA TYR A 203 -1.75 -0.60 -13.16
C TYR A 203 -1.00 -0.18 -14.43
N PHE A 204 -1.57 0.74 -15.21
CA PHE A 204 -0.94 1.23 -16.43
C PHE A 204 0.30 2.06 -16.12
N ALA A 205 0.24 2.94 -15.12
CA ALA A 205 1.36 3.77 -14.71
C ALA A 205 2.55 2.94 -14.23
N ASP A 206 2.30 1.95 -13.37
CA ASP A 206 3.31 1.02 -12.85
C ASP A 206 3.92 0.18 -13.98
N THR A 207 3.11 -0.29 -14.93
CA THR A 207 3.60 -1.08 -16.07
C THR A 207 4.47 -0.23 -17.02
N GLN A 208 4.09 1.03 -17.27
CA GLN A 208 4.91 1.97 -18.02
C GLN A 208 6.25 2.24 -17.32
N LEU A 209 6.23 2.42 -15.98
CA LEU A 209 7.44 2.62 -15.19
C LEU A 209 8.36 1.39 -15.20
N HIS A 210 7.78 0.19 -15.02
CA HIS A 210 8.53 -1.06 -15.06
C HIS A 210 9.24 -1.26 -16.40
N ASN A 211 8.53 -1.00 -17.51
CA ASN A 211 9.10 -1.11 -18.86
C ASN A 211 10.23 -0.09 -19.08
N PHE A 212 10.06 1.14 -18.60
CA PHE A 212 11.09 2.18 -18.65
C PHE A 212 12.35 1.80 -17.87
N VAL A 213 12.20 1.36 -16.61
CA VAL A 213 13.32 0.94 -15.76
C VAL A 213 14.04 -0.27 -16.35
N THR A 214 13.29 -1.25 -16.84
CA THR A 214 13.85 -2.46 -17.48
C THR A 214 14.63 -2.10 -18.74
N ARG A 215 14.09 -1.20 -19.58
CA ARG A 215 14.81 -0.69 -20.77
C ARG A 215 16.10 0.02 -20.39
N ASN A 216 16.08 0.90 -19.39
CA ASN A 216 17.28 1.62 -18.96
C ASN A 216 18.33 0.69 -18.35
N THR A 217 17.91 -0.35 -17.63
CA THR A 217 18.83 -1.38 -17.13
C THR A 217 19.55 -2.09 -18.29
N LYS A 218 18.81 -2.49 -19.33
CA LYS A 218 19.40 -3.10 -20.54
C LYS A 218 20.33 -2.14 -21.29
N LEU A 219 19.96 -0.87 -21.41
CA LEU A 219 20.84 0.14 -22.05
C LEU A 219 22.15 0.29 -21.30
N LYS A 220 22.09 0.35 -19.97
CA LYS A 220 23.28 0.41 -19.10
C LYS A 220 24.17 -0.83 -19.26
N GLU A 221 23.58 -2.03 -19.29
CA GLU A 221 24.32 -3.28 -19.51
C GLU A 221 25.01 -3.33 -20.88
N LEU A 222 24.43 -2.68 -21.90
CA LEU A 222 24.99 -2.56 -23.26
C LEU A 222 25.94 -1.35 -23.43
N GLY A 223 26.25 -0.61 -22.36
CA GLY A 223 27.09 0.61 -22.43
C GLY A 223 26.45 1.77 -23.21
N LYS A 224 25.15 1.74 -23.45
CA LYS A 224 24.40 2.79 -24.17
C LYS A 224 23.87 3.86 -23.22
N PRO A 225 23.69 5.12 -23.69
CA PRO A 225 23.11 6.17 -22.86
C PRO A 225 21.69 5.80 -22.42
N MET A 226 21.41 5.94 -21.13
CA MET A 226 20.08 5.71 -20.56
C MET A 226 19.13 6.85 -20.92
N VAL A 227 17.84 6.55 -21.03
CA VAL A 227 16.81 7.58 -21.24
C VAL A 227 16.59 8.31 -19.90
N PRO A 228 16.70 9.65 -19.86
CA PRO A 228 16.70 10.38 -18.60
C PRO A 228 15.34 10.40 -17.93
N ASN A 229 14.23 10.49 -18.66
CA ASN A 229 12.88 10.61 -18.09
C ASN A 229 11.85 9.71 -18.78
N LEU A 230 10.82 9.34 -18.02
CA LEU A 230 9.59 8.77 -18.54
C LEU A 230 8.56 9.88 -18.66
N ASP A 231 8.35 10.39 -19.88
CA ASP A 231 7.50 11.55 -20.18
C ASP A 231 6.43 11.22 -21.25
N ARG A 232 6.06 9.94 -21.34
CA ARG A 232 5.09 9.38 -22.29
C ARG A 232 3.99 8.60 -21.57
N GLY A 233 2.87 8.37 -22.26
CA GLY A 233 1.75 7.61 -21.70
C GLY A 233 1.04 8.41 -20.61
N LEU A 234 0.80 7.81 -19.45
CA LEU A 234 0.19 8.52 -18.30
C LEU A 234 1.15 9.52 -17.68
N TRP A 235 2.46 9.24 -17.77
CA TRP A 235 3.50 10.10 -17.20
C TRP A 235 3.60 11.45 -17.90
N GLN A 236 3.09 11.62 -19.12
CA GLN A 236 3.05 12.95 -19.73
C GLN A 236 2.05 13.92 -19.07
N TYR A 237 1.07 13.39 -18.33
CA TYR A 237 0.02 14.18 -17.69
C TYR A 237 0.30 14.41 -16.20
N SER A 238 1.05 13.51 -15.57
CA SER A 238 1.36 13.54 -14.14
C SER A 238 2.75 12.94 -13.91
N ARG A 239 3.53 13.54 -13.00
CA ARG A 239 4.85 13.04 -12.64
C ARG A 239 4.79 11.78 -11.78
N HIS A 240 3.68 11.53 -11.10
CA HIS A 240 3.44 10.32 -10.30
C HIS A 240 1.99 9.83 -10.49
N PRO A 241 1.63 9.35 -11.70
CA PRO A 241 0.27 8.93 -12.01
C PRO A 241 -0.14 7.67 -11.23
N ASN A 242 0.84 6.82 -10.88
CA ASN A 242 0.59 5.67 -10.00
C ASN A 242 0.19 6.11 -8.59
N TYR A 243 0.80 7.16 -8.05
CA TYR A 243 0.41 7.70 -6.74
C TYR A 243 -1.01 8.25 -6.77
N PHE A 244 -1.39 8.95 -7.85
CA PHE A 244 -2.76 9.38 -8.04
C PHE A 244 -3.74 8.20 -8.09
N GLY A 245 -3.41 7.12 -8.79
CA GLY A 245 -4.21 5.89 -8.79
C GLY A 245 -4.37 5.26 -7.40
N GLU A 246 -3.29 5.22 -6.61
CA GLU A 246 -3.36 4.77 -5.21
C GLU A 246 -4.24 5.69 -4.35
N GLN A 247 -4.16 7.01 -4.55
CA GLN A 247 -5.04 7.94 -3.83
C GLN A 247 -6.51 7.70 -4.19
N LEU A 248 -6.84 7.55 -5.47
CA LEU A 248 -8.22 7.23 -5.89
C LEU A 248 -8.74 5.94 -5.25
N TRP A 249 -7.90 4.91 -5.12
CA TRP A 249 -8.27 3.69 -4.41
C TRP A 249 -8.69 3.97 -2.95
N TRP A 250 -7.83 4.62 -2.16
CA TRP A 250 -8.10 4.88 -0.75
C TRP A 250 -9.23 5.88 -0.53
N TRP A 251 -9.35 6.89 -1.38
CA TRP A 251 -10.46 7.85 -1.32
C TRP A 251 -11.78 7.24 -1.81
N GLY A 252 -11.75 6.31 -2.77
CA GLY A 252 -12.95 5.55 -3.18
C GLY A 252 -13.50 4.70 -2.03
N LEU A 253 -12.63 4.08 -1.24
CA LEU A 253 -13.04 3.40 0.00
C LEU A 253 -13.70 4.36 1.01
N VAL A 254 -13.16 5.58 1.16
CA VAL A 254 -13.78 6.62 2.00
C VAL A 254 -15.16 7.00 1.50
N VAL A 255 -15.41 7.05 0.18
CA VAL A 255 -16.76 7.33 -0.36
C VAL A 255 -17.77 6.25 0.06
N PHE A 256 -17.38 4.97 0.08
CA PHE A 256 -18.24 3.90 0.63
C PHE A 256 -18.59 4.17 2.10
N ALA A 257 -17.59 4.47 2.94
CA ALA A 257 -17.83 4.72 4.36
C ALA A 257 -18.62 6.00 4.63
N TRP A 258 -18.38 7.06 3.86
CA TRP A 258 -19.13 8.30 3.90
C TRP A 258 -20.60 8.08 3.55
N ASN A 259 -20.88 7.31 2.51
CA ASN A 259 -22.25 6.91 2.12
C ASN A 259 -22.99 6.18 3.27
N LEU A 260 -22.26 5.42 4.08
CA LEU A 260 -22.80 4.72 5.25
C LEU A 260 -22.98 5.62 6.48
N GLY A 261 -22.55 6.87 6.45
CA GLY A 261 -22.64 7.84 7.55
C GLY A 261 -21.36 7.99 8.38
N HIS A 262 -20.26 7.33 7.99
CA HIS A 262 -18.98 7.36 8.69
C HIS A 262 -17.92 8.14 7.91
N GLY A 263 -18.25 9.38 7.54
CA GLY A 263 -17.36 10.26 6.77
C GLY A 263 -16.00 10.48 7.44
N TRP A 264 -15.95 10.51 8.77
CA TRP A 264 -14.72 10.72 9.57
C TRP A 264 -13.58 9.74 9.24
N THR A 265 -13.88 8.59 8.64
CA THR A 265 -12.87 7.63 8.16
C THR A 265 -11.92 8.21 7.09
N PHE A 266 -12.24 9.39 6.52
CA PHE A 266 -11.34 10.12 5.62
C PHE A 266 -9.98 10.44 6.25
N VAL A 267 -9.88 10.54 7.58
CA VAL A 267 -8.64 10.92 8.28
C VAL A 267 -7.49 9.98 7.92
N GLY A 268 -7.75 8.68 7.79
CA GLY A 268 -6.73 7.71 7.36
C GLY A 268 -6.20 8.03 5.96
N SER A 269 -7.08 8.16 4.98
CA SER A 269 -6.72 8.48 3.59
C SER A 269 -6.06 9.86 3.46
N LEU A 270 -6.43 10.82 4.30
CA LEU A 270 -5.81 12.14 4.36
C LEU A 270 -4.36 12.06 4.86
N ILE A 271 -4.11 11.34 5.96
CA ILE A 271 -2.75 11.11 6.47
C ILE A 271 -1.91 10.37 5.42
N ASN A 272 -2.49 9.37 4.74
CA ASN A 272 -1.83 8.69 3.64
C ASN A 272 -1.50 9.64 2.48
N SER A 273 -2.41 10.54 2.13
CA SER A 273 -2.14 11.59 1.12
C SER A 273 -0.96 12.45 1.54
N MET A 274 -0.89 12.91 2.81
CA MET A 274 0.25 13.68 3.31
C MET A 274 1.58 12.89 3.26
N CYS A 275 1.54 11.60 3.64
CA CYS A 275 2.69 10.72 3.54
C CYS A 275 3.19 10.59 2.09
N PHE A 276 2.28 10.38 1.14
CA PHE A 276 2.62 10.36 -0.28
C PHE A 276 3.22 11.69 -0.73
N ALA A 277 2.74 12.84 -0.24
CA ALA A 277 3.24 14.16 -0.61
C ALA A 277 4.71 14.31 -0.17
N TYR A 278 4.99 13.91 1.06
CA TYR A 278 6.34 13.87 1.59
C TYR A 278 7.24 12.90 0.81
N VAL A 279 6.77 11.67 0.54
CA VAL A 279 7.51 10.67 -0.23
C VAL A 279 7.78 11.15 -1.66
N THR A 280 6.85 11.88 -2.26
CA THR A 280 7.04 12.49 -3.59
C THR A 280 8.24 13.41 -3.58
N VAL A 281 8.34 14.31 -2.60
CA VAL A 281 9.50 15.21 -2.47
C VAL A 281 10.80 14.42 -2.34
N LEU A 282 10.83 13.39 -1.48
CA LEU A 282 12.01 12.54 -1.30
C LEU A 282 12.45 11.84 -2.60
N VAL A 283 11.48 11.29 -3.35
CA VAL A 283 11.75 10.60 -4.61
C VAL A 283 12.26 11.57 -5.68
N GLU A 284 11.62 12.73 -5.84
CA GLU A 284 12.04 13.73 -6.82
C GLU A 284 13.44 14.28 -6.50
N GLN A 285 13.74 14.55 -5.23
CA GLN A 285 15.08 14.95 -4.79
C GLN A 285 16.13 13.89 -5.11
N ARG A 286 15.80 12.60 -4.90
CA ARG A 286 16.70 11.49 -5.24
C ARG A 286 16.93 11.37 -6.75
N MET A 287 15.93 11.67 -7.57
CA MET A 287 16.10 11.72 -9.04
C MET A 287 17.00 12.88 -9.46
N LEU A 288 16.88 14.04 -8.82
CA LEU A 288 17.70 15.23 -9.10
C LEU A 288 19.17 15.09 -8.67
N LYS A 289 19.48 14.19 -7.73
CA LYS A 289 20.87 13.85 -7.36
C LYS A 289 21.60 13.04 -8.44
N GLN A 290 20.90 12.53 -9.46
CA GLN A 290 21.51 11.75 -10.54
C GLN A 290 21.85 12.67 -11.72
N GLU A 291 23.13 12.94 -11.93
CA GLU A 291 23.61 13.92 -12.93
C GLU A 291 23.04 13.68 -14.33
N TYR A 292 23.04 12.43 -14.82
CA TYR A 292 22.58 12.09 -16.17
C TYR A 292 21.13 12.46 -16.48
N ARG A 293 20.29 12.70 -15.46
CA ARG A 293 18.87 13.03 -15.62
C ARG A 293 18.44 14.34 -14.96
N ALA A 294 19.30 14.97 -14.17
CA ALA A 294 18.92 16.11 -13.33
C ALA A 294 18.34 17.27 -14.15
N GLU A 295 19.00 17.64 -15.24
CA GLU A 295 18.57 18.74 -16.12
C GLU A 295 17.24 18.42 -16.80
N ALA A 296 17.15 17.27 -17.46
CA ALA A 296 15.92 16.82 -18.11
C ALA A 296 14.76 16.74 -17.11
N TYR A 297 15.00 16.26 -15.88
CA TYR A 297 13.96 16.15 -14.85
C TYR A 297 13.49 17.52 -14.35
N ARG A 298 14.38 18.51 -14.21
CA ARG A 298 13.97 19.90 -13.91
C ARG A 298 13.06 20.48 -14.98
N LEU A 299 13.34 20.20 -16.26
CA LEU A 299 12.47 20.62 -17.36
C LEU A 299 11.09 19.95 -17.28
N TYR A 300 11.08 18.66 -16.96
CA TYR A 300 9.87 17.88 -16.77
C TYR A 300 9.02 18.38 -15.57
N GLN A 301 9.67 18.78 -14.46
CA GLN A 301 9.01 19.38 -13.30
C GLN A 301 8.30 20.70 -13.61
N LYS A 302 8.79 21.48 -14.58
CA LYS A 302 8.17 22.75 -15.00
C LYS A 302 6.95 22.56 -15.89
N THR A 303 6.88 21.46 -16.63
CA THR A 303 5.88 21.25 -17.68
C THR A 303 4.78 20.29 -17.29
N THR A 304 5.00 19.43 -16.30
CA THR A 304 4.10 18.32 -15.96
C THR A 304 3.60 18.42 -14.52
N SER A 305 2.30 18.23 -14.31
CA SER A 305 1.65 18.23 -12.99
C SER A 305 2.22 17.15 -12.06
N VAL A 306 2.20 17.34 -10.75
CA VAL A 306 2.78 16.40 -9.78
C VAL A 306 1.95 15.11 -9.70
N TRP A 307 0.66 15.21 -9.35
CA TRP A 307 -0.23 14.07 -9.09
C TRP A 307 -1.47 14.08 -9.96
N VAL A 308 -2.28 15.13 -9.86
CA VAL A 308 -3.54 15.24 -10.61
C VAL A 308 -3.20 15.38 -12.09
N PRO A 309 -3.59 14.42 -12.95
CA PRO A 309 -3.27 14.46 -14.37
C PRO A 309 -3.76 15.76 -15.01
N TRP A 310 -2.86 16.46 -15.70
CA TRP A 310 -3.16 17.70 -16.41
C TRP A 310 -2.36 17.81 -17.71
N PHE A 311 -2.85 18.62 -18.65
CA PHE A 311 -2.13 18.89 -19.89
C PHE A 311 -0.80 19.59 -19.63
N ARG A 312 0.22 19.29 -20.45
CA ARG A 312 1.55 19.90 -20.32
C ARG A 312 1.45 21.42 -20.48
N SER A 313 2.09 22.14 -19.58
CA SER A 313 2.23 23.59 -19.69
C SER A 313 3.16 23.95 -20.85
N SER A 314 2.69 24.75 -21.80
CA SER A 314 3.41 25.14 -23.03
C SER A 314 4.53 26.17 -22.80
N ALA A 315 4.79 26.60 -21.56
CA ALA A 315 5.57 27.81 -21.25
C ALA A 315 7.08 27.75 -21.60
N ILE A 316 7.59 26.70 -22.26
CA ILE A 316 8.99 26.60 -22.67
C ILE A 316 9.16 26.50 -24.20
N ALA A 317 8.06 26.34 -24.96
CA ALA A 317 8.14 26.33 -26.43
C ALA A 317 8.46 27.70 -27.06
N VAL A 318 8.49 28.78 -26.26
CA VAL A 318 8.72 30.16 -26.73
C VAL A 318 10.20 30.58 -26.61
N LYS A 319 11.03 29.92 -25.79
CA LYS A 319 12.41 30.39 -25.55
C LYS A 319 13.46 29.89 -26.55
N ASP A 320 13.14 28.87 -27.35
CA ASP A 320 14.04 28.31 -28.38
C ASP A 320 13.75 28.84 -29.79
N LYS A 321 12.79 29.77 -29.96
CA LYS A 321 12.53 30.40 -31.27
C LYS A 321 13.19 31.76 -31.47
N ASP A 322 13.74 32.36 -30.41
CA ASP A 322 14.27 33.73 -30.41
C ASP A 322 15.78 33.83 -30.06
N THR A 323 16.54 32.75 -30.21
CA THR A 323 18.01 32.74 -30.18
C THR A 323 18.54 31.84 -31.28
#